data_AF-A0A6M3LDQ0-F1
#
_entry.id   AF-A0A6M3LDQ0-F1
#
_cell.length_a   1.000
_cell.length_b   1.000
_cell.length_c   1.000
_cell.angle_alpha   90.00
_cell.angle_beta   90.00
_cell.angle_gamma   90.00
#
_symmetry.space_group_name_H-M   'P 1'
#
loop_
_entity.id
_entity.type
_entity.pdbx_description
1 polymer ?
#
loop_
_entity_poly.entity_id
_entity_poly.type
_entity_poly.pdbx_seq_one_letter_code
_entity_poly.pdbx_strand_id
1 'polypeptide(L)' 'METVIFEDRECPTEYLGDGVYAIFDGYGIWLHANDHKNPTDKIYLEPEVIEHLIRFDKEVQEL' A
#
# COMPACT_ATOMS: atom_id res chain seq x y z
N MET A 1 4.22 -4.07 -12.84
CA MET A 1 4.64 -3.26 -11.68
C MET A 1 5.58 -2.19 -12.15
N GLU A 2 5.26 -0.94 -11.83
CA GLU A 2 6.15 0.19 -12.01
C GLU A 2 7.15 0.25 -10.84
N THR A 3 8.14 1.11 -10.92
CA THR A 3 9.05 1.40 -9.80
C THR A 3 9.06 2.88 -9.49
N VAL A 4 9.26 3.22 -8.22
CA VAL A 4 9.42 4.60 -7.74
C VAL A 4 10.67 4.70 -6.88
N ILE A 5 11.29 5.88 -6.88
CA ILE A 5 12.29 6.21 -5.87
C ILE A 5 11.56 6.55 -4.58
N PHE A 6 11.69 5.68 -3.59
CA PHE A 6 11.12 5.84 -2.26
C PHE A 6 12.25 5.69 -1.25
N GLU A 7 12.50 6.72 -0.44
CA GLU A 7 13.63 6.74 0.52
C GLU A 7 14.98 6.37 -0.12
N ASP A 8 15.31 7.02 -1.24
CA ASP A 8 16.58 6.85 -1.98
C ASP A 8 16.85 5.45 -2.55
N ARG A 9 15.82 4.58 -2.64
CA ARG A 9 15.88 3.25 -3.27
C ARG A 9 14.77 3.06 -4.30
N GLU A 10 15.01 2.21 -5.29
CA GLU A 10 13.97 1.76 -6.21
C GLU A 10 13.06 0.72 -5.54
N CYS A 11 11.78 1.07 -5.39
CA CYS A 11 10.76 0.22 -4.80
C CYS A 11 9.68 -0.12 -5.85
N PRO A 12 9.18 -1.37 -5.88
CA PRO A 12 7.99 -1.70 -6.68
C PRO A 12 6.80 -0.85 -6.24
N THR A 13 6.03 -0.36 -7.21
CA THR A 13 4.77 0.34 -6.96
C THR A 13 3.63 -0.16 -7.85
N GLU A 14 2.42 0.00 -7.36
CA GLU A 14 1.18 -0.30 -8.07
C GLU A 14 0.06 0.68 -7.68
N TYR A 15 -0.70 1.14 -8.68
CA TYR A 15 -1.93 1.89 -8.45
C TYR A 15 -3.08 0.92 -8.20
N LEU A 16 -3.71 0.99 -7.03
CA LEU A 16 -4.76 0.07 -6.60
C LEU A 16 -6.18 0.54 -6.98
N GLY A 17 -6.33 1.76 -7.51
CA GLY A 17 -7.62 2.40 -7.69
C GLY A 17 -7.93 3.42 -6.60
N ASP A 18 -8.98 4.22 -6.81
CA ASP A 18 -9.47 5.23 -5.85
C ASP A 18 -8.40 6.20 -5.30
N GLY A 19 -7.43 6.57 -6.15
CA GLY A 19 -6.31 7.43 -5.74
C GLY A 19 -5.31 6.75 -4.80
N VAL A 20 -5.36 5.43 -4.60
CA VAL A 20 -4.45 4.69 -3.72
C VAL A 20 -3.29 4.09 -4.49
N TYR A 21 -2.07 4.34 -4.02
CA TYR A 21 -0.84 3.77 -4.55
C TYR A 21 -0.16 2.91 -3.48
N ALA A 22 0.19 1.68 -3.82
CA ALA A 22 0.99 0.80 -2.99
C ALA A 22 2.47 0.88 -3.39
N ILE A 23 3.37 0.89 -2.40
CA ILE A 23 4.82 0.84 -2.58
C ILE A 23 5.37 -0.23 -1.64
N PHE A 24 6.07 -1.23 -2.17
CA PHE A 24 6.69 -2.28 -1.36
C PHE A 24 8.12 -1.89 -1.01
N ASP A 25 8.42 -1.81 0.28
CA ASP A 25 9.71 -1.33 0.77
C ASP A 25 10.71 -2.46 1.07
N GLY A 26 10.38 -3.70 0.71
CA GLY A 26 11.18 -4.88 1.02
C GLY A 26 10.77 -5.60 2.31
N TYR A 27 9.90 -5.00 3.13
CA TYR A 27 9.32 -5.62 4.32
C TYR A 27 7.79 -5.45 4.39
N GLY A 28 7.30 -4.22 4.26
CA GLY A 28 5.88 -3.86 4.31
C GLY A 28 5.42 -3.04 3.11
N ILE A 29 4.16 -2.64 3.12
CA ILE A 29 3.53 -1.87 2.03
C ILE A 29 3.16 -0.48 2.54
N TRP A 30 3.67 0.56 1.87
CA TRP A 30 3.19 1.92 2.04
C TRP A 30 2.00 2.17 1.11
N LEU A 31 0.88 2.63 1.67
CA LEU A 31 -0.23 3.18 0.92
C LEU A 31 -0.15 4.69 0.91
N HIS A 32 -0.07 5.26 -0.27
CA HIS A 32 -0.06 6.69 -0.53
C HIS A 32 -1.41 7.10 -1.15
N ALA A 33 -2.08 8.08 -0.56
CA ALA A 33 -3.34 8.61 -1.07
C ALA A 33 -3.12 9.80 -2.02
N ASN A 34 -3.91 9.85 -3.09
CA ASN A 34 -3.98 10.84 -4.15
C ASN A 34 -2.73 10.99 -5.05
N ASP A 35 -1.52 10.80 -4.52
CA ASP A 35 -0.26 10.93 -5.28
C ASP A 35 0.84 10.07 -4.64
N HIS A 36 1.58 9.28 -5.43
CA HIS A 36 2.64 8.41 -4.91
C HIS A 36 3.95 9.16 -4.53
N LYS A 37 4.17 10.38 -5.02
CA LYS A 37 5.33 11.23 -4.74
C LYS A 37 5.05 12.24 -3.63
N ASN A 38 3.89 12.89 -3.65
CA ASN A 38 3.46 13.90 -2.68
C ASN A 38 2.08 13.57 -2.10
N PRO A 39 1.93 12.44 -1.39
CA PRO A 39 0.62 12.02 -0.89
C PRO A 39 0.09 12.97 0.17
N THR A 40 -1.24 13.08 0.24
CA THR A 40 -1.91 13.75 1.35
C THR A 40 -1.77 12.95 2.63
N ASP A 41 -1.87 11.62 2.51
CA ASP A 41 -1.88 10.68 3.62
C ASP A 41 -1.04 9.45 3.29
N LYS A 42 -0.41 8.89 4.32
CA LYS A 42 0.43 7.69 4.23
C LYS A 42 0.01 6.69 5.29
N ILE A 43 -0.19 5.43 4.92
CA ILE A 43 -0.45 4.32 5.83
C ILE A 43 0.62 3.26 5.60
N TYR A 44 1.24 2.75 6.65
CA TYR A 44 2.15 1.63 6.56
C TYR A 44 1.46 0.34 6.97
N LEU A 45 1.50 -0.66 6.11
CA LEU A 45 0.97 -2.00 6.34
C LEU A 45 2.13 -2.96 6.57
N GLU A 46 2.41 -3.25 7.83
CA GLU A 46 3.26 -4.38 8.21
C GLU A 46 2.59 -5.71 7.83
N PRO A 47 3.35 -6.82 7.70
CA PRO A 47 2.79 -8.12 7.32
C PRO A 47 1.56 -8.54 8.14
N GLU A 48 1.59 -8.37 9.47
CA GLU A 48 0.46 -8.73 10.36
C GLU A 48 -0.78 -7.84 10.10
N VAL A 49 -0.58 -6.56 9.76
CA VAL A 49 -1.68 -5.65 9.43
C VAL A 49 -2.35 -6.07 8.13
N ILE A 50 -1.58 -6.52 7.14
CA ILE A 50 -2.12 -7.07 5.88
C ILE A 50 -2.95 -8.33 6.16
N GLU A 51 -2.45 -9.24 7.00
CA GLU A 51 -3.18 -10.44 7.40
C GLU A 51 -4.52 -10.10 8.07
N HIS A 52 -4.53 -9.11 8.96
CA HIS A 52 -5.74 -8.63 9.60
C HIS A 52 -6.71 -7.94 8.64
N LEU A 53 -6.22 -7.13 7.70
CA LEU A 53 -7.05 -6.48 6.69
C LEU A 53 -7.71 -7.52 5.76
N ILE A 54 -6.95 -8.53 5.31
CA ILE A 54 -7.48 -9.62 4.49
C ILE A 54 -8.52 -10.43 5.27
N ARG A 55 -8.30 -10.69 6.56
CA ARG A 55 -9.31 -11.36 7.41
C ARG A 55 -10.59 -10.54 7.48
N PHE A 56 -10.47 -9.24 7.73
CA PHE A 56 -11.62 -8.33 7.80
C PHE A 56 -12.41 -8.29 6.48
N ASP A 57 -11.72 -8.19 5.34
CA ASP A 57 -12.38 -8.23 4.03
C ASP A 57 -13.21 -9.50 3.84
N LYS A 58 -12.64 -10.67 4.15
CA LYS A 58 -13.36 -11.96 4.08
C LYS A 58 -14.60 -11.99 4.98
N GLU A 59 -14.48 -11.51 6.22
CA GLU A 59 -15.60 -11.48 7.17
C GLU A 59 -16.73 -10.56 6.68
N VAL A 60 -16.41 -9.44 6.02
CA VAL A 60 -17.40 -8.51 5.46
C VAL A 60 -18.10 -9.08 4.22
N GLN A 61 -17.40 -9.84 3.37
CA GLN A 61 -18.00 -10.46 2.18
C GLN A 61 -19.02 -11.58 2.50
N GLU A 62 -18.99 -12.11 3.72
CA GLU A 62 -19.90 -13.17 4.20
C GLU A 62 -21.18 -12.62 4.88
N LEU A 63 -21.33 -11.30 5.00
CA LEU A 63 -22.53 -10.63 5.54
C LEU A 63 -23.64 -10.48 4.49
#